data_AF-A0A2T1EA64-F1
#
_entry.id   AF-A0A2T1EA64-F1
#
_cell.length_a   1.000
_cell.length_b   1.000
_cell.length_c   1.000
_cell.angle_alpha   90.00
_cell.angle_beta   90.00
_cell.angle_gamma   90.00
#
_symmetry.space_group_name_H-M   'P 1'
#
loop_
_entity.id
_entity.type
_entity.pdbx_description
1 polymer ?
#
loop_
_entity_poly.entity_id
_entity_poly.type
_entity_poly.pdbx_seq_one_letter_code
_entity_poly.pdbx_strand_id
1 'polypeptide(L)'
;MVGSSLDKSSTSPKSFPSVQTIVLAEIVWAVLALLFFLLFSVPLPGQERPLWYSIGTTAFEEIAYFAAAWFCFRNWRSPQIVSGRNVWLCIGSGMLFYFLGNLLFFYWETILGQEADVSPGDFFYILTYIFLIVGILLAVASRRLNLELWQWGVVAVIAAISIVIAWFVSSPVSGSIEQSLLVQPVAAQTAPATKPTAKPTAKPTAKPAASKASPKATPSVKATPATPAASPSAPPIAVPAPAAVEKMSPQAAPGNQNAPVSAAEQKAPPPEWVLALEETLKPFKPYVNGYYIVCDVLLLIIATTLLLAFWGGRFAQSWRMIAAAAFSLYIADIWFKYTTTHLTNYQSGGFLEVFWVFSGVLFGIGAALEYDLSSRARSRTGGRRRASS
;
A
#
# COMPACT_ATOMS: atom_id res chain seq x y z
N MET A 1 5.90 44.18 56.12
CA MET A 1 6.46 42.89 55.65
C MET A 1 5.27 41.94 55.60
N VAL A 2 4.69 41.63 54.43
CA VAL A 2 5.26 40.93 53.26
C VAL A 2 5.67 39.50 53.65
N GLY A 3 4.88 38.54 53.15
CA GLY A 3 4.99 37.11 53.44
C GLY A 3 3.97 36.33 52.59
N SER A 4 3.94 36.60 51.28
CA SER A 4 2.99 35.98 50.36
C SER A 4 3.29 34.49 50.21
N SER A 5 2.32 33.64 50.57
CA SER A 5 2.33 32.22 50.28
C SER A 5 2.03 32.01 48.79
N LEU A 6 3.08 32.04 47.97
CA LEU A 6 3.00 31.65 46.56
C LEU A 6 2.80 30.13 46.47
N ASP A 7 1.55 29.71 46.26
CA ASP A 7 1.19 28.35 45.88
C ASP A 7 1.86 27.99 44.55
N LYS A 8 3.04 27.39 44.65
CA LYS A 8 3.86 26.98 43.51
C LYS A 8 3.23 25.74 42.88
N SER A 9 2.24 25.97 42.03
CA SER A 9 1.57 24.96 41.22
C SER A 9 2.60 24.07 40.52
N SER A 10 2.70 22.82 40.99
CA SER A 10 3.62 21.83 40.46
C SER A 10 3.06 21.27 39.15
N THR A 11 3.26 22.03 38.07
CA THR A 11 2.91 21.63 36.70
C THR A 11 3.64 20.34 36.35
N SER A 12 2.97 19.23 36.64
CA SER A 12 3.50 17.89 36.43
C SER A 12 3.82 17.73 34.95
N PRO A 13 5.06 17.36 34.58
CA PRO A 13 5.43 17.25 33.18
C PRO A 13 4.52 16.23 32.51
N LYS A 14 3.91 16.62 31.37
CA LYS A 14 2.95 15.78 30.63
C LYS A 14 3.49 14.35 30.51
N SER A 15 2.76 13.40 31.08
CA SER A 15 3.11 11.98 30.98
C SER A 15 3.15 11.59 29.50
N PHE A 16 4.20 10.86 29.11
CA PHE A 16 4.23 10.23 27.79
C PHE A 16 2.99 9.32 27.63
N PRO A 17 2.41 9.21 26.41
CA PRO A 17 1.29 8.33 26.16
C PRO A 17 1.63 6.90 26.57
N SER A 18 0.63 6.17 27.10
CA SER A 18 0.84 4.80 27.55
C SER A 18 1.28 3.92 26.36
N VAL A 19 2.08 2.88 26.62
CA VAL A 19 2.52 2.00 25.53
C VAL A 19 1.35 1.24 24.89
N GLN A 20 0.27 0.98 25.63
CA GLN A 20 -0.99 0.49 25.04
C GLN A 20 -1.63 1.52 24.10
N THR A 21 -1.59 2.81 24.43
CA THR A 21 -2.07 3.90 23.57
C THR A 21 -1.25 4.02 22.29
N ILE A 22 0.09 3.91 22.39
CA ILE A 22 0.99 3.93 21.23
C ILE A 22 0.68 2.73 20.33
N VAL A 23 0.71 1.51 20.87
CA VAL A 23 0.47 0.28 20.09
C VAL A 23 -0.93 0.25 19.46
N LEU A 24 -1.96 0.80 20.13
CA LEU A 24 -3.29 0.93 19.53
C LEU A 24 -3.31 1.95 18.39
N ALA A 25 -2.66 3.11 18.54
CA ALA A 25 -2.59 4.12 17.48
C ALA A 25 -1.84 3.59 16.25
N GLU A 26 -0.72 2.91 16.46
CA GLU A 26 0.09 2.23 15.43
C GLU A 26 -0.72 1.16 14.67
N ILE A 27 -1.47 0.31 15.38
CA ILE A 27 -2.36 -0.69 14.76
C ILE A 27 -3.49 -0.02 13.97
N VAL A 28 -4.10 1.05 14.50
CA VAL A 28 -5.13 1.81 13.79
C VAL A 28 -4.54 2.46 12.53
N TRP A 29 -3.31 2.97 12.57
CA TRP A 29 -2.62 3.54 11.41
C TRP A 29 -2.41 2.50 10.30
N ALA A 30 -1.90 1.31 10.65
CA ALA A 30 -1.76 0.20 9.70
C ALA A 30 -3.11 -0.27 9.11
N VAL A 31 -4.19 -0.31 9.92
CA VAL A 31 -5.53 -0.67 9.42
C VAL A 31 -6.09 0.40 8.48
N LEU A 32 -5.90 1.68 8.79
CA LEU A 32 -6.31 2.79 7.91
C LEU A 32 -5.52 2.77 6.58
N ALA A 33 -4.20 2.53 6.63
CA ALA A 33 -3.39 2.35 5.44
C ALA A 33 -3.87 1.14 4.60
N LEU A 34 -4.07 -0.03 5.22
CA LEU A 34 -4.56 -1.22 4.53
C LEU A 34 -5.91 -0.99 3.86
N LEU A 35 -6.84 -0.30 4.52
CA LEU A 35 -8.13 0.07 3.92
C LEU A 35 -7.95 1.06 2.75
N PHE A 36 -7.04 2.03 2.86
CA PHE A 36 -6.74 2.98 1.79
C PHE A 36 -6.15 2.29 0.55
N PHE A 37 -5.18 1.40 0.73
CA PHE A 37 -4.63 0.59 -0.38
C PHE A 37 -5.71 -0.34 -0.96
N LEU A 38 -6.47 -1.09 -0.14
CA LEU A 38 -7.53 -2.00 -0.62
C LEU A 38 -8.65 -1.30 -1.41
N LEU A 39 -9.00 -0.06 -1.04
CA LEU A 39 -10.10 0.67 -1.69
C LEU A 39 -9.67 1.44 -2.94
N PHE A 40 -8.38 1.82 -3.06
CA PHE A 40 -7.95 2.81 -4.04
C PHE A 40 -6.67 2.47 -4.85
N SER A 41 -5.97 1.35 -4.58
CA SER A 41 -4.72 1.00 -5.31
C SER A 41 -4.90 0.57 -6.77
N VAL A 42 -6.14 0.28 -7.19
CA VAL A 42 -6.47 -0.22 -8.54
C VAL A 42 -6.89 0.97 -9.42
N PRO A 43 -6.06 1.42 -10.38
CA PRO A 43 -6.44 2.46 -11.31
C PRO A 43 -7.54 1.98 -12.28
N LEU A 44 -8.25 2.93 -12.89
CA LEU A 44 -9.17 2.63 -13.99
C LEU A 44 -8.36 2.23 -15.25
N PRO A 45 -8.83 1.27 -16.07
CA PRO A 45 -8.10 0.84 -17.26
C PRO A 45 -7.78 2.01 -18.21
N GLY A 46 -6.48 2.22 -18.46
CA GLY A 46 -5.99 3.31 -19.30
C GLY A 46 -5.91 4.68 -18.60
N GLN A 47 -5.92 4.72 -17.27
CA GLN A 47 -5.66 5.92 -16.47
C GLN A 47 -4.52 5.68 -15.47
N GLU A 48 -3.74 6.72 -15.19
CA GLU A 48 -2.73 6.72 -14.14
C GLU A 48 -3.37 6.78 -12.75
N ARG A 49 -2.62 6.45 -11.69
CA ARG A 49 -3.10 6.70 -10.32
C ARG A 49 -3.22 8.21 -10.05
N PRO A 50 -4.31 8.68 -9.44
CA PRO A 50 -4.51 10.11 -9.22
C PRO A 50 -3.59 10.64 -8.12
N LEU A 51 -3.07 11.87 -8.28
CA LEU A 51 -2.09 12.50 -7.38
C LEU A 51 -2.46 12.44 -5.88
N TRP A 52 -3.73 12.58 -5.53
CA TRP A 52 -4.18 12.49 -4.13
C TRP A 52 -3.94 11.11 -3.50
N TYR A 53 -3.93 10.05 -4.32
CA TYR A 53 -3.68 8.69 -3.86
C TYR A 53 -2.20 8.49 -3.58
N SER A 54 -1.30 8.92 -4.47
CA SER A 54 0.16 8.90 -4.25
C SER A 54 0.57 9.74 -3.04
N ILE A 55 -0.02 10.94 -2.87
CA ILE A 55 0.15 11.75 -1.64
C ILE A 55 -0.31 10.96 -0.41
N GLY A 56 -1.44 10.24 -0.51
CA GLY A 56 -2.01 9.47 0.60
C GLY A 56 -1.16 8.26 1.00
N THR A 57 -0.69 7.46 0.04
CA THR A 57 0.18 6.30 0.30
C THR A 57 1.50 6.73 0.94
N THR A 58 2.16 7.74 0.36
CA THR A 58 3.37 8.34 0.95
C THR A 58 3.10 8.89 2.35
N ALA A 59 1.99 9.62 2.58
CA ALA A 59 1.67 10.14 3.91
C ALA A 59 1.46 9.04 4.97
N PHE A 60 0.87 7.89 4.61
CA PHE A 60 0.77 6.74 5.52
C PHE A 60 2.16 6.20 5.90
N GLU A 61 3.04 6.06 4.92
CA GLU A 61 4.39 5.51 5.10
C GLU A 61 5.30 6.46 5.90
N GLU A 62 5.36 7.73 5.52
CA GLU A 62 6.21 8.73 6.15
C GLU A 62 5.87 8.95 7.63
N ILE A 63 4.58 8.98 7.96
CA ILE A 63 4.13 9.13 9.35
C ILE A 63 4.53 7.90 10.17
N ALA A 64 4.50 6.70 9.58
CA ALA A 64 4.92 5.47 10.26
C ALA A 64 6.44 5.46 10.52
N TYR A 65 7.28 5.76 9.52
CA TYR A 65 8.74 5.80 9.68
C TYR A 65 9.20 6.96 10.58
N PHE A 66 8.55 8.13 10.51
CA PHE A 66 8.82 9.25 11.42
C PHE A 66 8.46 8.90 12.88
N ALA A 67 7.32 8.25 13.11
CA ALA A 67 6.92 7.76 14.43
C ALA A 67 7.92 6.72 14.98
N ALA A 68 8.32 5.76 14.14
CA ALA A 68 9.33 4.76 14.47
C ALA A 68 10.68 5.39 14.85
N ALA A 69 11.18 6.33 14.04
CA ALA A 69 12.40 7.09 14.32
C ALA A 69 12.30 7.83 15.66
N TRP A 70 11.19 8.53 15.91
CA TRP A 70 10.93 9.26 17.15
C TRP A 70 10.93 8.35 18.39
N PHE A 71 10.25 7.20 18.34
CA PHE A 71 10.24 6.23 19.43
C PHE A 71 11.62 5.57 19.64
N CYS A 72 12.39 5.34 18.58
CA CYS A 72 13.77 4.86 18.66
C CYS A 72 14.70 5.91 19.31
N PHE A 73 14.64 7.18 18.92
CA PHE A 73 15.45 8.23 19.55
C PHE A 73 15.05 8.50 21.01
N ARG A 74 13.77 8.34 21.38
CA ARG A 74 13.32 8.31 22.78
C ARG A 74 13.98 7.16 23.55
N ASN A 75 14.11 5.97 22.95
CA ASN A 75 14.81 4.84 23.55
C ASN A 75 16.32 5.12 23.70
N TRP A 76 16.99 5.62 22.66
CA TRP A 76 18.41 6.04 22.72
C TRP A 76 18.70 7.07 23.82
N ARG A 77 17.80 8.03 24.03
CA ARG A 77 17.92 9.04 25.11
C ARG A 77 17.70 8.47 26.51
N SER A 78 17.05 7.31 26.64
CA SER A 78 16.75 6.70 27.94
C SER A 78 17.94 5.90 28.51
N PRO A 79 18.47 6.24 29.71
CA PRO A 79 19.53 5.48 30.38
C PRO A 79 19.00 4.22 31.09
N GLN A 80 17.89 3.67 30.62
CA GLN A 80 17.21 2.52 31.24
C GLN A 80 17.01 1.35 30.27
N ILE A 81 17.27 1.53 28.97
CA ILE A 81 16.98 0.53 27.94
C ILE A 81 17.89 -0.70 28.06
N VAL A 82 17.26 -1.88 28.16
CA VAL A 82 17.96 -3.16 28.40
C VAL A 82 18.78 -3.60 27.18
N SER A 83 18.28 -3.39 25.96
CA SER A 83 19.01 -3.72 24.72
C SER A 83 20.13 -2.73 24.36
N GLY A 84 20.46 -1.78 25.24
CA GLY A 84 21.54 -0.80 25.02
C GLY A 84 21.13 0.40 24.17
N ARG A 85 21.75 1.56 24.43
CA ARG A 85 21.37 2.84 23.81
C ARG A 85 21.76 2.95 22.34
N ASN A 86 22.92 2.40 21.96
CA ASN A 86 23.47 2.54 20.61
C ASN A 86 22.66 1.75 19.57
N VAL A 87 22.06 0.61 19.95
CA VAL A 87 21.10 -0.15 19.14
C VAL A 87 19.97 0.74 18.64
N TRP A 88 19.33 1.49 19.55
CA TRP A 88 18.21 2.36 19.21
C TRP A 88 18.62 3.69 18.58
N LEU A 89 19.89 4.11 18.74
CA LEU A 89 20.44 5.19 17.92
C LEU A 89 20.54 4.73 16.47
N CYS A 90 21.16 3.58 16.21
CA CYS A 90 21.33 3.05 14.86
C CYS A 90 19.98 2.73 14.21
N ILE A 91 19.08 1.99 14.87
CA ILE A 91 17.73 1.72 14.32
C ILE A 91 16.96 3.03 14.08
N GLY A 92 17.01 4.00 15.00
CA GLY A 92 16.35 5.29 14.84
C GLY A 92 16.92 6.15 13.71
N SER A 93 18.25 6.14 13.52
CA SER A 93 18.91 6.75 12.37
C SER A 93 18.51 6.07 11.06
N GLY A 94 18.37 4.74 11.04
CA GLY A 94 17.86 4.01 9.88
C GLY A 94 16.45 4.44 9.51
N MET A 95 15.52 4.43 10.46
CA MET A 95 14.14 4.92 10.26
C MET A 95 14.08 6.38 9.79
N LEU A 96 14.95 7.26 10.34
CA LEU A 96 15.01 8.67 9.94
C LEU A 96 15.57 8.84 8.52
N PHE A 97 16.59 8.06 8.13
CA PHE A 97 17.12 8.12 6.78
C PHE A 97 16.13 7.53 5.77
N TYR A 98 15.35 6.50 6.12
CA TYR A 98 14.30 5.98 5.23
C TYR A 98 13.25 7.06 4.92
N PHE A 99 12.75 7.75 5.97
CA PHE A 99 11.87 8.91 5.84
C PHE A 99 12.46 10.04 4.98
N LEU A 100 13.76 10.36 5.14
CA LEU A 100 14.41 11.36 4.28
C LEU A 100 14.62 10.89 2.83
N GLY A 101 14.77 9.57 2.62
CA GLY A 101 14.81 8.95 1.30
C GLY A 101 13.46 9.05 0.59
N ASN A 102 12.37 8.67 1.27
CA ASN A 102 11.02 8.75 0.75
C ASN A 102 10.60 10.19 0.39
N LEU A 103 10.91 11.18 1.24
CA LEU A 103 10.59 12.59 0.92
C LEU A 103 11.26 13.06 -0.38
N LEU A 104 12.48 12.60 -0.65
CA LEU A 104 13.21 12.91 -1.88
C LEU A 104 12.72 12.07 -3.07
N PHE A 105 12.44 10.79 -2.87
CA PHE A 105 11.91 9.90 -3.90
C PHE A 105 10.51 10.34 -4.36
N PHE A 106 9.61 10.66 -3.43
CA PHE A 106 8.30 11.24 -3.72
C PHE A 106 8.41 12.58 -4.47
N TYR A 107 9.35 13.44 -4.10
CA TYR A 107 9.62 14.66 -4.84
C TYR A 107 10.11 14.38 -6.27
N TRP A 108 10.92 13.33 -6.47
CA TRP A 108 11.47 12.93 -7.77
C TRP A 108 10.41 12.28 -8.68
N GLU A 109 9.76 11.22 -8.21
CA GLU A 109 8.73 10.46 -8.94
C GLU A 109 7.45 11.30 -9.08
N THR A 110 6.83 11.71 -7.97
CA THR A 110 5.49 12.31 -8.01
C THR A 110 5.52 13.77 -8.46
N ILE A 111 6.41 14.61 -7.90
CA ILE A 111 6.42 16.05 -8.21
C ILE A 111 7.17 16.36 -9.51
N LEU A 112 8.41 15.87 -9.66
CA LEU A 112 9.21 16.07 -10.89
C LEU A 112 8.85 15.11 -12.03
N GLY A 113 8.11 14.02 -11.77
CA GLY A 113 7.62 13.12 -12.80
C GLY A 113 8.68 12.26 -13.45
N GLN A 114 9.72 11.86 -12.70
CA GLN A 114 10.86 11.12 -13.25
C GLN A 114 10.83 9.65 -12.85
N GLU A 115 10.96 8.77 -13.84
CA GLU A 115 11.11 7.31 -13.68
C GLU A 115 12.59 6.94 -13.48
N ALA A 116 13.21 7.51 -12.44
CA ALA A 116 14.65 7.42 -12.24
C ALA A 116 15.10 6.05 -11.69
N ASP A 117 15.94 5.36 -12.47
CA ASP A 117 16.62 4.11 -12.09
C ASP A 117 17.51 4.22 -10.84
N VAL A 118 17.98 5.44 -10.53
CA VAL A 118 18.69 5.84 -9.32
C VAL A 118 18.34 7.30 -9.04
N SER A 119 17.88 7.59 -7.83
CA SER A 119 17.44 8.90 -7.37
C SER A 119 18.39 9.50 -6.31
N PRO A 120 18.21 10.77 -5.92
CA PRO A 120 18.84 11.31 -4.71
C PRO A 120 18.40 10.63 -3.40
N GLY A 121 17.25 9.94 -3.39
CA GLY A 121 16.75 9.17 -2.25
C GLY A 121 17.61 7.94 -1.94
N ASP A 122 18.25 7.35 -2.95
CA ASP A 122 19.08 6.14 -2.82
C ASP A 122 20.27 6.33 -1.87
N PHE A 123 20.84 7.53 -1.78
CA PHE A 123 21.85 7.86 -0.77
C PHE A 123 21.33 7.62 0.67
N PHE A 124 20.07 7.96 0.92
CA PHE A 124 19.41 7.83 2.22
C PHE A 124 18.93 6.39 2.47
N TYR A 125 18.45 5.67 1.44
CA TYR A 125 18.15 4.24 1.55
C TYR A 125 19.43 3.43 1.82
N ILE A 126 20.55 3.71 1.16
CA ILE A 126 21.84 3.06 1.45
C ILE A 126 22.23 3.23 2.93
N LEU A 127 22.14 4.45 3.47
CA LEU A 127 22.36 4.73 4.90
C LEU A 127 21.37 3.96 5.78
N THR A 128 20.10 3.84 5.38
CA THR A 128 19.08 3.07 6.12
C THR A 128 19.53 1.64 6.36
N TYR A 129 19.94 0.93 5.31
CA TYR A 129 20.43 -0.45 5.43
C TYR A 129 21.65 -0.54 6.34
N ILE A 130 22.65 0.34 6.19
CA ILE A 130 23.83 0.37 7.08
C ILE A 130 23.40 0.50 8.55
N PHE A 131 22.56 1.48 8.85
CA PHE A 131 22.14 1.78 10.22
C PHE A 131 21.20 0.73 10.83
N LEU A 132 20.34 0.09 10.04
CA LEU A 132 19.51 -1.04 10.49
C LEU A 132 20.34 -2.30 10.73
N ILE A 133 21.19 -2.69 9.78
CA ILE A 133 22.06 -3.87 9.89
C ILE A 133 22.98 -3.71 11.10
N VAL A 134 23.68 -2.57 11.25
CA VAL A 134 24.53 -2.31 12.42
C VAL A 134 23.72 -2.27 13.72
N GLY A 135 22.57 -1.61 13.73
CA GLY A 135 21.73 -1.50 14.93
C GLY A 135 21.23 -2.85 15.44
N ILE A 136 20.80 -3.73 14.54
CA ILE A 136 20.32 -5.06 14.90
C ILE A 136 21.51 -6.00 15.22
N LEU A 137 22.62 -5.93 14.49
CA LEU A 137 23.83 -6.70 14.81
C LEU A 137 24.40 -6.33 16.18
N LEU A 138 24.34 -5.06 16.60
CA LEU A 138 24.70 -4.65 17.97
C LEU A 138 23.77 -5.28 19.03
N ALA A 139 22.47 -5.38 18.73
CA ALA A 139 21.52 -6.03 19.64
C ALA A 139 21.78 -7.54 19.76
N VAL A 140 22.10 -8.19 18.63
CA VAL A 140 22.53 -9.59 18.55
C VAL A 140 23.84 -9.80 19.31
N ALA A 141 24.90 -9.04 19.01
CA ALA A 141 26.23 -9.22 19.60
C ALA A 141 26.24 -9.04 21.14
N SER A 142 25.33 -8.24 21.69
CA SER A 142 25.15 -8.10 23.15
C SER A 142 24.59 -9.36 23.84
N ARG A 143 24.12 -10.35 23.08
CA ARG A 143 23.42 -11.55 23.55
C ARG A 143 24.10 -12.79 22.97
N ARG A 144 24.52 -13.73 23.82
CA ARG A 144 25.15 -14.99 23.37
C ARG A 144 24.10 -15.89 22.69
N LEU A 145 23.89 -15.69 21.40
CA LEU A 145 22.98 -16.51 20.60
C LEU A 145 23.57 -17.92 20.43
N ASN A 146 22.99 -18.87 21.16
CA ASN A 146 23.34 -20.28 21.05
C ASN A 146 22.21 -21.00 20.28
N LEU A 147 22.18 -20.79 18.96
CA LEU A 147 21.20 -21.44 18.08
C LEU A 147 21.52 -22.93 17.94
N GLU A 148 20.48 -23.76 17.99
CA GLU A 148 20.60 -25.20 17.72
C GLU A 148 20.91 -25.46 16.24
N LEU A 149 21.51 -26.61 15.91
CA LEU A 149 21.88 -26.95 14.53
C LEU A 149 20.67 -26.95 13.58
N TRP A 150 19.49 -27.35 14.06
CA TRP A 150 18.24 -27.25 13.29
C TRP A 150 17.81 -25.79 13.03
N GLN A 151 18.00 -24.89 14.00
CA GLN A 151 17.70 -23.46 13.82
C GLN A 151 18.64 -22.83 12.78
N TRP A 152 19.92 -23.20 12.77
CA TRP A 152 20.84 -22.85 11.68
C TRP A 152 20.40 -23.40 10.33
N GLY A 153 19.87 -24.62 10.29
CA GLY A 153 19.24 -25.20 9.09
C GLY A 153 18.08 -24.35 8.56
N VAL A 154 17.19 -23.89 9.44
CA VAL A 154 16.08 -22.98 9.08
C VAL A 154 16.59 -21.64 8.53
N VAL A 155 17.60 -21.04 9.16
CA VAL A 155 18.23 -19.80 8.65
C VAL A 155 18.86 -20.02 7.27
N ALA A 156 19.56 -21.13 7.05
CA ALA A 156 20.18 -21.45 5.76
C ALA A 156 19.15 -21.71 4.65
N VAL A 157 18.04 -22.38 4.95
CA VAL A 157 16.93 -22.59 4.01
C VAL A 157 16.27 -21.26 3.63
N ILE A 158 16.01 -20.38 4.59
CA ILE A 158 15.42 -19.05 4.30
C ILE A 158 16.39 -18.18 3.49
N ALA A 159 17.70 -18.22 3.79
CA ALA A 159 18.73 -17.55 3.00
C ALA A 159 18.77 -18.05 1.54
N ALA A 160 18.71 -19.36 1.33
CA ALA A 160 18.68 -19.93 -0.02
C ALA A 160 17.41 -19.54 -0.79
N ILE A 161 16.25 -19.55 -0.14
CA ILE A 161 14.98 -19.13 -0.73
C ILE A 161 15.01 -17.64 -1.13
N SER A 162 15.52 -16.75 -0.26
CA SER A 162 15.55 -15.31 -0.58
C SER A 162 16.55 -14.97 -1.68
N ILE A 163 17.69 -15.66 -1.77
CA ILE A 163 18.63 -15.54 -2.89
C ILE A 163 17.97 -16.00 -4.20
N VAL A 164 17.21 -17.10 -4.21
CA VAL A 164 16.48 -17.58 -5.39
C VAL A 164 15.37 -16.61 -5.81
N ILE A 165 14.62 -16.06 -4.85
CA ILE A 165 13.60 -15.04 -5.12
C ILE A 165 14.25 -13.79 -5.71
N ALA A 166 15.30 -13.25 -5.10
CA ALA A 166 15.96 -12.04 -5.58
C ALA A 166 16.61 -12.23 -6.97
N TRP A 167 17.18 -13.42 -7.24
CA TRP A 167 17.68 -13.77 -8.58
C TRP A 167 16.56 -13.82 -9.62
N PHE A 168 15.44 -14.48 -9.31
CA PHE A 168 14.28 -14.55 -10.20
C PHE A 168 13.70 -13.15 -10.49
N VAL A 169 13.49 -12.37 -9.44
CA VAL A 169 12.93 -11.01 -9.49
C VAL A 169 13.85 -10.01 -10.20
N SER A 170 15.16 -10.26 -10.23
CA SER A 170 16.14 -9.44 -10.96
C SER A 170 16.44 -9.94 -12.39
N SER A 171 15.86 -11.08 -12.80
CA SER A 171 16.10 -11.67 -14.12
C SER A 171 15.09 -11.13 -15.13
N PRO A 172 15.49 -10.39 -16.18
CA PRO A 172 14.54 -9.84 -17.15
C PRO A 172 13.90 -10.95 -17.98
N VAL A 173 12.60 -11.17 -17.78
CA VAL A 173 11.81 -12.12 -18.57
C VAL A 173 11.64 -11.59 -20.00
N SER A 174 11.77 -12.47 -21.01
CA SER A 174 11.58 -12.14 -22.42
C SER A 174 10.09 -11.96 -22.78
N GLY A 175 9.49 -10.90 -22.25
CA GLY A 175 8.10 -10.51 -22.45
C GLY A 175 7.62 -9.62 -21.30
N SER A 176 7.44 -8.33 -21.57
CA SER A 176 6.89 -7.36 -20.62
C SER A 176 5.43 -7.70 -20.30
N ILE A 177 5.07 -7.67 -19.02
CA ILE A 177 3.69 -7.90 -18.58
C ILE A 177 2.99 -6.56 -18.40
N GLU A 178 1.87 -6.37 -19.08
CA GLU A 178 0.98 -5.23 -18.85
C GLU A 178 0.43 -5.27 -17.42
N GLN A 179 0.64 -4.22 -16.63
CA GLN A 179 0.25 -4.17 -15.20
C GLN A 179 -1.25 -4.39 -14.99
N SER A 180 -2.07 -4.02 -15.98
CA SER A 180 -3.52 -4.24 -16.02
C SER A 180 -3.93 -5.73 -16.04
N LEU A 181 -3.05 -6.65 -16.46
CA LEU A 181 -3.34 -8.09 -16.51
C LEU A 181 -3.16 -8.79 -15.16
N LEU A 182 -2.26 -8.28 -14.30
CA LEU A 182 -1.99 -8.86 -12.98
C LEU A 182 -3.01 -8.43 -11.90
N VAL A 183 -3.76 -7.34 -12.14
CA VAL A 183 -4.69 -6.75 -11.17
C VAL A 183 -6.08 -6.56 -11.78
N GLN A 184 -6.69 -7.67 -12.26
CA GLN A 184 -8.11 -7.65 -12.62
C GLN A 184 -8.98 -7.51 -11.35
N PRO A 185 -9.94 -6.58 -11.31
CA PRO A 185 -10.80 -6.41 -10.14
C PRO A 185 -11.73 -7.61 -9.96
N VAL A 186 -11.79 -8.16 -8.75
CA VAL A 186 -12.66 -9.31 -8.39
C VAL A 186 -14.15 -9.05 -8.72
N ALA A 187 -14.57 -7.78 -8.71
CA ALA A 187 -15.91 -7.35 -9.13
C ALA A 187 -16.28 -7.71 -10.58
N ALA A 188 -15.32 -8.03 -11.45
CA ALA A 188 -15.60 -8.52 -12.80
C ALA A 188 -16.20 -9.94 -12.82
N GLN A 189 -16.02 -10.74 -11.75
CA GLN A 189 -16.49 -12.13 -11.69
C GLN A 189 -17.96 -12.29 -11.26
N THR A 190 -18.63 -11.22 -10.82
CA THR A 190 -20.06 -11.23 -10.46
C THR A 190 -20.99 -10.77 -11.58
N ALA A 191 -20.48 -10.44 -12.77
CA ALA A 191 -21.29 -10.20 -13.95
C ALA A 191 -21.84 -11.53 -14.50
N PRO A 192 -23.18 -11.72 -14.64
CA PRO A 192 -23.73 -12.96 -15.17
C PRO A 192 -23.36 -13.13 -16.65
N ALA A 193 -22.66 -14.22 -16.96
CA ALA A 193 -22.07 -14.46 -18.28
C ALA A 193 -23.13 -14.44 -19.41
N THR A 194 -23.08 -13.42 -20.26
CA THR A 194 -23.91 -13.32 -21.47
C THR A 194 -23.47 -14.35 -22.49
N LYS A 195 -24.37 -15.29 -22.81
CA LYS A 195 -24.17 -16.36 -23.80
C LYS A 195 -23.64 -15.80 -25.14
N PRO A 196 -22.53 -16.33 -25.69
CA PRO A 196 -22.11 -15.99 -27.05
C PRO A 196 -23.14 -16.45 -28.09
N THR A 197 -23.85 -15.51 -28.71
CA THR A 197 -24.83 -15.80 -29.76
C THR A 197 -24.11 -16.12 -31.07
N ALA A 198 -23.87 -17.40 -31.34
CA ALA A 198 -23.23 -17.85 -32.58
C ALA A 198 -24.04 -17.44 -33.81
N LYS A 199 -23.40 -16.70 -34.73
CA LYS A 199 -23.97 -16.26 -36.01
C LYS A 199 -23.29 -17.01 -37.17
N PRO A 200 -23.97 -17.95 -37.85
CA PRO A 200 -23.37 -18.67 -38.97
C PRO A 200 -23.12 -17.76 -40.17
N THR A 201 -21.90 -17.84 -40.74
CA THR A 201 -21.52 -17.15 -41.98
C THR A 201 -21.77 -18.09 -43.17
N ALA A 202 -22.53 -17.63 -44.17
CA ALA A 202 -22.69 -18.34 -45.45
C ALA A 202 -22.54 -17.38 -46.63
N LYS A 203 -21.73 -17.76 -47.63
CA LYS A 203 -21.58 -17.01 -48.89
C LYS A 203 -22.71 -17.37 -49.89
N PRO A 204 -23.00 -16.53 -50.89
CA PRO A 204 -24.20 -16.66 -51.73
C PRO A 204 -23.96 -17.41 -53.04
N THR A 205 -25.02 -18.02 -53.59
CA THR A 205 -25.10 -18.39 -55.03
C THR A 205 -26.54 -18.45 -55.56
N ALA A 206 -26.73 -17.87 -56.75
CA ALA A 206 -27.72 -18.10 -57.81
C ALA A 206 -29.23 -18.41 -57.52
N LYS A 207 -30.09 -17.58 -58.17
CA LYS A 207 -31.47 -17.87 -58.66
C LYS A 207 -31.35 -18.51 -60.09
N PRO A 208 -32.41 -18.84 -60.87
CA PRO A 208 -33.86 -18.91 -60.59
C PRO A 208 -34.65 -20.12 -61.19
N ALA A 209 -35.88 -20.37 -60.67
CA ALA A 209 -37.12 -20.86 -61.34
C ALA A 209 -38.03 -21.62 -60.33
N ALA A 210 -39.29 -22.01 -60.59
CA ALA A 210 -40.48 -21.27 -61.05
C ALA A 210 -41.72 -22.21 -60.95
N SER A 211 -42.94 -21.64 -60.77
CA SER A 211 -44.28 -22.26 -61.00
C SER A 211 -45.16 -22.75 -59.81
N LYS A 212 -46.30 -22.05 -59.64
CA LYS A 212 -47.69 -22.49 -59.33
C LYS A 212 -47.96 -23.79 -58.53
N ALA A 213 -48.76 -23.69 -57.44
CA ALA A 213 -50.19 -24.10 -57.41
C ALA A 213 -50.89 -23.87 -56.04
N SER A 214 -52.22 -23.72 -56.08
CA SER A 214 -53.23 -23.80 -54.98
C SER A 214 -54.31 -24.81 -55.42
N PRO A 215 -55.22 -25.43 -54.60
CA PRO A 215 -56.12 -24.73 -53.65
C PRO A 215 -56.73 -25.52 -52.44
N LYS A 216 -57.57 -24.81 -51.63
CA LYS A 216 -58.71 -25.32 -50.80
C LYS A 216 -58.40 -26.24 -49.58
N ALA A 217 -59.24 -26.39 -48.55
CA ALA A 217 -60.53 -25.75 -48.16
C ALA A 217 -60.75 -25.75 -46.62
N THR A 218 -61.70 -24.95 -46.14
CA THR A 218 -62.30 -24.96 -44.78
C THR A 218 -63.56 -25.87 -44.72
N PRO A 219 -64.09 -26.30 -43.54
CA PRO A 219 -65.15 -25.50 -42.87
C PRO A 219 -65.35 -25.66 -41.32
N SER A 220 -66.12 -24.72 -40.74
CA SER A 220 -67.04 -24.82 -39.56
C SER A 220 -66.50 -25.12 -38.14
N VAL A 221 -66.64 -24.23 -37.14
CA VAL A 221 -67.85 -23.88 -36.31
C VAL A 221 -68.21 -25.00 -35.32
N LYS A 222 -68.39 -24.80 -34.00
CA LYS A 222 -69.10 -23.75 -33.18
C LYS A 222 -68.20 -23.35 -31.94
N ALA A 223 -68.55 -22.62 -30.85
CA ALA A 223 -69.79 -22.10 -30.25
C ALA A 223 -69.58 -20.84 -29.33
N THR A 224 -70.46 -20.62 -28.34
CA THR A 224 -70.64 -19.44 -27.44
C THR A 224 -71.46 -19.88 -26.18
N PRO A 225 -71.89 -19.03 -25.20
CA PRO A 225 -71.53 -17.65 -24.77
C PRO A 225 -71.37 -17.46 -23.22
N ALA A 226 -71.03 -16.24 -22.76
CA ALA A 226 -71.69 -15.53 -21.62
C ALA A 226 -71.13 -14.11 -21.34
N THR A 227 -71.99 -13.20 -20.86
CA THR A 227 -71.78 -11.79 -20.40
C THR A 227 -72.91 -11.48 -19.37
N PRO A 228 -73.17 -10.26 -18.80
CA PRO A 228 -72.58 -8.91 -18.93
C PRO A 228 -72.37 -8.12 -17.58
N ALA A 229 -72.27 -6.78 -17.68
CA ALA A 229 -72.64 -5.70 -16.70
C ALA A 229 -71.54 -5.10 -15.79
N ALA A 230 -71.62 -3.84 -15.30
CA ALA A 230 -72.22 -2.57 -15.82
C ALA A 230 -71.72 -1.35 -14.95
N SER A 231 -71.92 -0.10 -15.41
CA SER A 231 -71.49 1.16 -14.73
C SER A 231 -72.68 1.93 -14.12
N PRO A 232 -72.48 2.99 -13.27
CA PRO A 232 -72.69 4.37 -13.79
C PRO A 232 -71.90 5.56 -13.15
N SER A 233 -71.91 6.70 -13.88
CA SER A 233 -71.80 8.17 -13.60
C SER A 233 -71.52 8.73 -12.16
N ALA A 234 -70.77 9.83 -11.88
CA ALA A 234 -70.50 11.17 -12.49
C ALA A 234 -71.54 12.30 -12.14
N PRO A 235 -71.29 13.65 -12.22
CA PRO A 235 -70.08 14.47 -12.53
C PRO A 235 -69.72 15.66 -11.52
N PRO A 236 -69.73 17.01 -11.82
CA PRO A 236 -68.49 17.85 -11.80
C PRO A 236 -68.52 19.26 -11.10
N ILE A 237 -67.36 19.96 -11.03
CA ILE A 237 -67.19 21.43 -10.85
C ILE A 237 -66.03 21.94 -11.76
N ALA A 238 -66.01 23.25 -12.12
CA ALA A 238 -65.21 23.85 -13.22
C ALA A 238 -64.31 25.05 -12.75
N VAL A 239 -63.10 25.28 -13.35
CA VAL A 239 -62.76 26.30 -14.40
C VAL A 239 -62.64 27.76 -13.85
N PRO A 240 -61.65 28.63 -14.22
CA PRO A 240 -61.00 28.77 -15.55
C PRO A 240 -59.44 28.92 -15.63
N ALA A 241 -58.95 28.98 -16.88
CA ALA A 241 -57.62 29.49 -17.30
C ALA A 241 -57.80 30.76 -18.18
N PRO A 242 -56.73 31.48 -18.59
CA PRO A 242 -56.01 31.16 -19.84
C PRO A 242 -54.48 31.43 -19.72
N ALA A 243 -53.61 31.38 -20.74
CA ALA A 243 -53.73 31.17 -22.18
C ALA A 243 -52.56 30.30 -22.73
N ALA A 244 -52.55 29.98 -24.02
CA ALA A 244 -51.55 29.11 -24.65
C ALA A 244 -50.76 29.81 -25.79
N VAL A 245 -49.55 29.33 -26.08
CA VAL A 245 -48.88 29.47 -27.40
C VAL A 245 -48.17 28.16 -27.77
N GLU A 246 -48.66 27.56 -28.87
CA GLU A 246 -48.03 26.72 -29.90
C GLU A 246 -47.08 25.52 -29.61
N LYS A 247 -47.16 24.57 -30.54
CA LYS A 247 -46.20 23.48 -30.78
C LYS A 247 -45.33 23.87 -31.98
N MET A 248 -44.06 23.44 -32.00
CA MET A 248 -43.54 22.48 -32.99
C MET A 248 -42.04 22.23 -32.80
N SER A 249 -41.63 20.96 -32.79
CA SER A 249 -40.25 20.59 -33.10
C SER A 249 -40.02 20.73 -34.61
N PRO A 250 -38.75 20.86 -35.04
CA PRO A 250 -38.23 19.71 -35.78
C PRO A 250 -36.76 19.35 -35.48
N GLN A 251 -36.51 18.03 -35.55
CA GLN A 251 -35.35 17.41 -36.21
C GLN A 251 -33.96 17.46 -35.53
N ALA A 252 -33.29 16.31 -35.56
CA ALA A 252 -31.92 16.15 -35.08
C ALA A 252 -30.88 16.67 -36.09
N ALA A 253 -29.79 17.22 -35.56
CA ALA A 253 -28.58 17.60 -36.29
C ALA A 253 -27.39 16.68 -35.86
N PRO A 254 -26.34 16.50 -36.69
CA PRO A 254 -25.38 15.42 -36.53
C PRO A 254 -24.38 15.62 -35.38
N GLY A 255 -23.72 14.52 -34.99
CA GLY A 255 -22.85 14.46 -33.82
C GLY A 255 -21.63 15.39 -33.90
N ASN A 256 -21.47 16.23 -32.87
CA ASN A 256 -20.29 17.05 -32.68
C ASN A 256 -19.21 16.22 -31.94
N GLN A 257 -18.29 15.60 -32.69
CA GLN A 257 -17.21 14.78 -32.12
C GLN A 257 -16.10 15.56 -31.40
N ASN A 258 -16.27 16.88 -31.23
CA ASN A 258 -15.39 17.74 -30.44
C ASN A 258 -15.96 18.00 -29.03
N ALA A 259 -16.22 16.94 -28.27
CA ALA A 259 -16.06 17.06 -26.83
C ALA A 259 -14.56 17.28 -26.56
N PRO A 260 -14.14 18.19 -25.67
CA PRO A 260 -12.73 18.33 -25.34
C PRO A 260 -12.23 16.99 -24.79
N VAL A 261 -11.23 16.40 -25.44
CA VAL A 261 -10.45 15.31 -24.85
C VAL A 261 -9.99 15.81 -23.50
N SER A 262 -10.32 15.10 -22.42
CA SER A 262 -9.91 15.49 -21.07
C SER A 262 -8.42 15.71 -21.10
N ALA A 263 -7.98 16.93 -20.76
CA ALA A 263 -6.58 17.29 -20.87
C ALA A 263 -5.75 16.34 -20.01
N ALA A 264 -5.03 15.43 -20.67
CA ALA A 264 -3.89 14.77 -20.05
C ALA A 264 -2.95 15.91 -19.68
N GLU A 265 -2.81 16.15 -18.38
CA GLU A 265 -2.10 17.30 -17.84
C GLU A 265 -0.63 17.16 -18.26
N GLN A 266 -0.24 17.87 -19.33
CA GLN A 266 1.08 17.75 -19.92
C GLN A 266 2.12 18.27 -18.93
N LYS A 267 2.61 17.34 -18.10
CA LYS A 267 3.56 17.57 -17.02
C LYS A 267 4.73 18.36 -17.58
N ALA A 268 5.00 19.51 -16.97
CA ALA A 268 6.02 20.43 -17.47
C ALA A 268 7.36 19.67 -17.57
N PRO A 269 8.16 19.90 -18.63
CA PRO A 269 9.42 19.19 -18.81
C PRO A 269 10.32 19.39 -17.59
N PRO A 270 11.01 18.33 -17.11
CA PRO A 270 11.82 18.41 -15.90
C PRO A 270 12.92 19.47 -16.04
N PRO A 271 13.23 20.21 -14.96
CA PRO A 271 14.33 21.17 -14.96
C PRO A 271 15.66 20.54 -15.40
N GLU A 272 16.47 21.26 -16.17
CA GLU A 272 17.72 20.73 -16.76
C GLU A 272 18.68 20.08 -15.74
N TRP A 273 18.70 20.60 -14.50
CA TRP A 273 19.54 20.05 -13.42
C TRP A 273 19.11 18.64 -12.97
N VAL A 274 17.84 18.28 -13.15
CA VAL A 274 17.27 16.96 -12.84
C VAL A 274 17.87 15.96 -13.83
N LEU A 275 17.69 16.21 -15.13
CA LEU A 275 18.22 15.38 -16.22
C LEU A 275 19.75 15.23 -16.16
N ALA A 276 20.47 16.31 -15.82
CA ALA A 276 21.92 16.28 -15.63
C ALA A 276 22.34 15.42 -14.42
N LEU A 277 21.55 15.41 -13.35
CA LEU A 277 21.80 14.55 -12.19
C LEU A 277 21.48 13.08 -12.49
N GLU A 278 20.42 12.78 -13.24
CA GLU A 278 20.09 11.41 -13.65
C GLU A 278 21.19 10.79 -14.51
N GLU A 279 21.69 11.48 -15.55
CA GLU A 279 22.79 10.94 -16.37
C GLU A 279 24.09 10.78 -15.55
N THR A 280 24.26 11.56 -14.48
CA THR A 280 25.36 11.41 -13.50
C THR A 280 25.16 10.22 -12.55
N LEU A 281 23.92 9.90 -12.17
CA LEU A 281 23.57 8.79 -11.26
C LEU A 281 23.42 7.43 -11.98
N LYS A 282 23.03 7.44 -13.25
CA LYS A 282 22.80 6.26 -14.12
C LYS A 282 23.93 5.22 -14.14
N PRO A 283 25.24 5.58 -14.13
CA PRO A 283 26.33 4.59 -13.99
C PRO A 283 26.31 3.80 -12.67
N PHE A 284 25.66 4.32 -11.62
CA PHE A 284 25.57 3.66 -10.32
C PHE A 284 24.44 2.62 -10.24
N LYS A 285 23.48 2.60 -11.19
CA LYS A 285 22.34 1.66 -11.24
C LYS A 285 22.69 0.21 -10.87
N PRO A 286 23.68 -0.48 -11.49
CA PRO A 286 23.97 -1.88 -11.16
C PRO A 286 24.50 -2.06 -9.73
N TYR A 287 25.26 -1.09 -9.20
CA TYR A 287 25.83 -1.15 -7.86
C TYR A 287 24.75 -0.90 -6.79
N VAL A 288 23.85 0.06 -7.01
CA VAL A 288 22.72 0.37 -6.12
C VAL A 288 21.74 -0.81 -6.07
N ASN A 289 21.35 -1.36 -7.23
CA ASN A 289 20.47 -2.52 -7.29
C ASN A 289 21.12 -3.76 -6.63
N GLY A 290 22.41 -4.02 -6.90
CA GLY A 290 23.14 -5.11 -6.24
C GLY A 290 23.29 -4.93 -4.74
N TYR A 291 23.41 -3.70 -4.25
CA TYR A 291 23.47 -3.37 -2.83
C TYR A 291 22.15 -3.72 -2.12
N TYR A 292 21.00 -3.28 -2.65
CA TYR A 292 19.69 -3.60 -2.06
C TYR A 292 19.47 -5.11 -1.96
N ILE A 293 19.67 -5.85 -3.07
CA ILE A 293 19.54 -7.32 -3.11
C ILE A 293 20.38 -8.01 -2.01
N VAL A 294 21.62 -7.57 -1.80
CA VAL A 294 22.50 -8.13 -0.76
C VAL A 294 22.02 -7.75 0.65
N CYS A 295 21.59 -6.51 0.85
CA CYS A 295 21.12 -6.02 2.14
C CYS A 295 19.75 -6.58 2.55
N ASP A 296 18.85 -6.85 1.60
CA ASP A 296 17.55 -7.51 1.78
C ASP A 296 17.71 -8.94 2.29
N VAL A 297 18.54 -9.72 1.59
CA VAL A 297 18.89 -11.10 1.99
C VAL A 297 19.54 -11.09 3.37
N LEU A 298 20.43 -10.14 3.65
CA LEU A 298 21.10 -10.01 4.96
C LEU A 298 20.13 -9.62 6.08
N LEU A 299 19.22 -8.65 5.85
CA LEU A 299 18.18 -8.28 6.81
C LEU A 299 17.24 -9.44 7.08
N LEU A 300 16.86 -10.22 6.08
CA LEU A 300 15.99 -11.40 6.25
C LEU A 300 16.68 -12.51 7.07
N ILE A 301 17.97 -12.77 6.84
CA ILE A 301 18.79 -13.69 7.64
C ILE A 301 18.84 -13.24 9.10
N ILE A 302 19.08 -11.94 9.33
CA ILE A 302 19.14 -11.34 10.66
C ILE A 302 17.76 -11.39 11.35
N ALA A 303 16.66 -11.08 10.64
CA ALA A 303 15.30 -11.13 11.16
C ALA A 303 14.87 -12.55 11.54
N THR A 304 15.20 -13.53 10.70
CA THR A 304 15.01 -14.97 10.98
C THR A 304 15.79 -15.40 12.22
N THR A 305 17.05 -14.98 12.30
CA THR A 305 17.93 -15.23 13.45
C THR A 305 17.35 -14.64 14.74
N LEU A 306 16.81 -13.41 14.71
CA LEU A 306 16.10 -12.79 15.84
C LEU A 306 14.86 -13.60 16.27
N LEU A 307 14.02 -14.02 15.33
CA LEU A 307 12.80 -14.77 15.65
C LEU A 307 13.12 -16.08 16.38
N LEU A 308 14.07 -16.86 15.85
CA LEU A 308 14.48 -18.13 16.44
C LEU A 308 15.15 -17.94 17.80
N ALA A 309 16.10 -16.99 17.90
CA ALA A 309 16.79 -16.63 19.14
C ALA A 309 15.84 -16.18 20.27
N PHE A 310 14.71 -15.56 19.93
CA PHE A 310 13.77 -15.01 20.91
C PHE A 310 12.41 -15.72 20.91
N TRP A 311 12.29 -16.96 20.41
CA TRP A 311 11.00 -17.65 20.35
C TRP A 311 10.35 -17.97 21.72
N GLY A 312 11.12 -17.97 22.83
CA GLY A 312 10.61 -18.25 24.19
C GLY A 312 10.61 -17.11 25.22
N GLY A 313 11.21 -15.95 24.94
CA GLY A 313 11.53 -14.95 25.98
C GLY A 313 10.49 -13.85 26.20
N ARG A 314 10.38 -13.28 27.42
CA ARG A 314 9.57 -12.07 27.67
C ARG A 314 10.09 -10.81 26.97
N PHE A 315 11.41 -10.70 26.78
CA PHE A 315 12.01 -9.65 25.95
C PHE A 315 11.71 -9.81 24.45
N ALA A 316 11.14 -10.94 24.03
CA ALA A 316 10.93 -11.22 22.62
C ALA A 316 9.86 -10.38 21.97
N GLN A 317 8.88 -9.83 22.72
CA GLN A 317 7.75 -9.13 22.10
C GLN A 317 8.23 -7.93 21.28
N SER A 318 9.15 -7.11 21.80
CA SER A 318 9.83 -6.07 21.00
C SER A 318 10.54 -6.66 19.78
N TRP A 319 11.41 -7.66 20.00
CA TRP A 319 12.31 -8.17 18.95
C TRP A 319 11.59 -8.98 17.85
N ARG A 320 10.40 -9.52 18.12
CA ARG A 320 9.50 -10.10 17.11
C ARG A 320 8.84 -9.04 16.24
N MET A 321 8.51 -7.88 16.79
CA MET A 321 7.98 -6.76 16.00
C MET A 321 9.07 -6.16 15.12
N ILE A 322 10.29 -5.98 15.65
CA ILE A 322 11.47 -5.58 14.84
C ILE A 322 11.76 -6.58 13.71
N ALA A 323 11.70 -7.89 13.98
CA ALA A 323 11.88 -8.89 12.93
C ALA A 323 10.72 -8.89 11.91
N ALA A 324 9.46 -8.83 12.36
CA ALA A 324 8.30 -8.75 11.48
C ALA A 324 8.29 -7.46 10.62
N ALA A 325 8.85 -6.37 11.13
CA ALA A 325 9.08 -5.15 10.36
C ALA A 325 10.05 -5.41 9.20
N ALA A 326 11.19 -6.03 9.46
CA ALA A 326 12.16 -6.41 8.43
C ALA A 326 11.61 -7.45 7.41
N PHE A 327 10.73 -8.37 7.84
CA PHE A 327 9.99 -9.24 6.91
C PHE A 327 9.00 -8.44 6.05
N SER A 328 8.36 -7.39 6.59
CA SER A 328 7.43 -6.54 5.83
C SER A 328 8.17 -5.67 4.81
N LEU A 329 9.28 -5.06 5.23
CA LEU A 329 10.21 -4.32 4.38
C LEU A 329 10.62 -5.18 3.17
N TYR A 330 11.22 -6.35 3.42
CA TYR A 330 11.59 -7.34 2.39
C TYR A 330 10.45 -7.70 1.41
N ILE A 331 9.20 -7.83 1.88
CA ILE A 331 8.06 -8.13 1.01
C ILE A 331 7.76 -6.98 0.05
N ALA A 332 7.83 -5.73 0.52
CA ALA A 332 7.63 -4.54 -0.30
C ALA A 332 8.81 -4.28 -1.24
N ASP A 333 10.05 -4.44 -0.78
CA ASP A 333 11.27 -4.23 -1.58
C ASP A 333 11.36 -5.25 -2.74
N ILE A 334 11.05 -6.53 -2.47
CA ILE A 334 10.97 -7.57 -3.51
C ILE A 334 9.82 -7.31 -4.48
N TRP A 335 8.69 -6.77 -4.02
CA TRP A 335 7.59 -6.36 -4.91
C TRP A 335 7.99 -5.19 -5.80
N PHE A 336 8.59 -4.14 -5.23
CA PHE A 336 9.10 -2.98 -5.97
C PHE A 336 10.18 -3.38 -6.98
N LYS A 337 11.09 -4.28 -6.60
CA LYS A 337 12.09 -4.83 -7.52
C LYS A 337 11.45 -5.66 -8.64
N TYR A 338 10.37 -6.39 -8.37
CA TYR A 338 9.62 -7.13 -9.38
C TYR A 338 8.93 -6.19 -10.36
N THR A 339 8.18 -5.19 -9.87
CA THR A 339 7.44 -4.25 -10.71
C THR A 339 8.36 -3.43 -11.60
N THR A 340 9.43 -2.85 -11.04
CA THR A 340 10.44 -2.07 -11.79
C THR A 340 11.28 -2.90 -12.78
N THR A 341 11.24 -4.23 -12.70
CA THR A 341 11.98 -5.13 -13.63
C THR A 341 11.07 -5.77 -14.69
N HIS A 342 9.76 -5.89 -14.44
CA HIS A 342 8.83 -6.65 -15.30
C HIS A 342 7.69 -5.85 -15.92
N LEU A 343 7.40 -4.66 -15.40
CA LEU A 343 6.31 -3.78 -15.86
C LEU A 343 6.92 -2.55 -16.56
N THR A 344 6.36 -2.20 -17.72
CA THR A 344 6.92 -1.15 -18.59
C THR A 344 6.55 0.28 -18.22
N ASN A 345 5.62 0.48 -17.28
CA ASN A 345 5.24 1.78 -16.72
C ASN A 345 4.97 1.57 -15.22
N TYR A 346 6.01 1.56 -14.38
CA TYR A 346 5.81 1.41 -12.93
C TYR A 346 5.15 2.68 -12.36
N GLN A 347 4.20 2.50 -11.46
CA GLN A 347 3.64 3.57 -10.65
C GLN A 347 3.60 3.14 -9.18
N SER A 348 4.08 4.01 -8.29
CA SER A 348 3.94 3.89 -6.83
C SER A 348 2.47 3.89 -6.37
N GLY A 349 2.22 3.26 -5.22
CA GLY A 349 0.91 2.96 -4.65
C GLY A 349 0.32 1.60 -5.09
N GLY A 350 1.14 0.62 -5.44
CA GLY A 350 0.70 -0.76 -5.62
C GLY A 350 0.32 -1.43 -4.30
N PHE A 351 -0.61 -2.39 -4.34
CA PHE A 351 -1.21 -2.97 -3.13
C PHE A 351 -0.18 -3.51 -2.11
N LEU A 352 0.91 -4.15 -2.56
CA LEU A 352 1.91 -4.73 -1.65
C LEU A 352 2.87 -3.70 -1.05
N GLU A 353 2.87 -2.45 -1.52
CA GLU A 353 3.70 -1.37 -0.95
C GLU A 353 3.17 -0.92 0.43
N VAL A 354 1.94 -1.32 0.79
CA VAL A 354 1.42 -1.23 2.16
C VAL A 354 2.32 -1.93 3.19
N PHE A 355 3.14 -2.91 2.77
CA PHE A 355 4.09 -3.57 3.65
C PHE A 355 5.27 -2.67 4.08
N TRP A 356 5.61 -1.60 3.34
CA TRP A 356 6.50 -0.55 3.86
C TRP A 356 5.86 0.21 5.02
N VAL A 357 4.56 0.54 4.94
CA VAL A 357 3.82 1.14 6.06
C VAL A 357 3.80 0.19 7.26
N PHE A 358 3.56 -1.11 7.04
CA PHE A 358 3.61 -2.12 8.10
C PHE A 358 5.00 -2.24 8.72
N SER A 359 6.07 -2.13 7.94
CA SER A 359 7.46 -2.07 8.44
C SER A 359 7.62 -0.92 9.43
N GLY A 360 7.34 0.33 9.02
CA GLY A 360 7.44 1.50 9.90
C GLY A 360 6.62 1.33 11.20
N VAL A 361 5.36 0.92 11.08
CA VAL A 361 4.46 0.66 12.22
C VAL A 361 5.03 -0.41 13.17
N LEU A 362 5.58 -1.51 12.64
CA LEU A 362 6.13 -2.60 13.45
C LEU A 362 7.46 -2.21 14.12
N PHE A 363 8.29 -1.36 13.50
CA PHE A 363 9.44 -0.73 14.14
C PHE A 363 9.00 0.20 15.30
N GLY A 364 7.96 1.01 15.10
CA GLY A 364 7.36 1.87 16.13
C GLY A 364 6.81 1.10 17.32
N ILE A 365 6.01 0.06 17.08
CA ILE A 365 5.53 -0.89 18.10
C ILE A 365 6.69 -1.55 18.84
N GLY A 366 7.72 -2.02 18.13
CA GLY A 366 8.93 -2.60 18.73
C GLY A 366 9.61 -1.63 19.69
N ALA A 367 9.85 -0.40 19.25
CA ALA A 367 10.42 0.66 20.09
C ALA A 367 9.53 1.01 21.29
N ALA A 368 8.21 0.99 21.14
CA ALA A 368 7.26 1.22 22.23
C ALA A 368 7.37 0.12 23.31
N LEU A 369 7.43 -1.15 22.90
CA LEU A 369 7.47 -2.32 23.79
C LEU A 369 8.78 -2.45 24.58
N GLU A 370 9.95 -2.22 23.95
CA GLU A 370 11.24 -2.27 24.67
C GLU A 370 11.30 -1.26 25.84
N TYR A 371 10.72 -0.07 25.65
CA TYR A 371 10.68 0.98 26.67
C TYR A 371 9.80 0.58 27.87
N ASP A 372 8.67 -0.07 27.62
CA ASP A 372 7.80 -0.61 28.67
C ASP A 372 8.52 -1.71 29.47
N LEU A 373 9.11 -2.68 28.79
CA LEU A 373 9.90 -3.75 29.40
C LEU A 373 11.05 -3.18 30.25
N SER A 374 11.79 -2.21 29.72
CA SER A 374 12.94 -1.58 30.37
C SER A 374 12.56 -0.78 31.61
N SER A 375 11.48 0.01 31.55
CA SER A 375 11.00 0.81 32.68
C SER A 375 10.37 -0.06 33.79
N ARG A 376 9.57 -1.07 33.42
CA ARG A 376 8.99 -2.04 34.37
C ARG A 376 10.03 -2.94 35.05
N ALA A 377 11.17 -3.19 34.41
CA ALA A 377 12.28 -3.92 35.04
C ALA A 377 12.83 -3.16 36.26
N ARG A 378 12.93 -1.83 36.20
CA ARG A 378 13.46 -1.01 37.28
C ARG A 378 12.50 -0.85 38.47
N SER A 379 11.19 -0.73 38.23
CA SER A 379 10.21 -0.50 39.30
C SER A 379 10.15 -1.67 40.30
N ARG A 380 10.24 -2.92 39.82
CA ARG A 380 10.26 -4.12 40.68
C ARG A 380 11.51 -4.20 41.56
N THR A 381 12.65 -3.75 41.05
CA THR A 381 13.92 -3.67 41.81
C THR A 381 13.92 -2.53 42.84
N GLY A 382 13.39 -1.36 42.46
CA GLY A 382 13.23 -0.22 43.37
C GLY A 382 12.25 -0.49 44.52
N GLY A 383 11.12 -1.12 44.22
CA GLY A 383 10.13 -1.53 45.23
C GLY A 383 10.71 -2.50 46.26
N ARG A 384 11.46 -3.51 45.82
CA ARG A 384 12.11 -4.46 46.74
C ARG A 384 13.09 -3.80 47.72
N ARG A 385 13.87 -2.80 47.28
CA ARG A 385 14.78 -2.07 48.17
C ARG A 385 14.08 -1.15 49.18
N ARG A 386 12.83 -0.72 48.92
CA ARG A 386 12.01 0.06 49.87
C ARG A 386 11.19 -0.80 50.83
N ALA A 387 11.16 -2.11 50.65
CA ALA A 387 10.54 -3.06 51.57
C ALA A 387 11.58 -3.71 52.52
N SER A 388 12.79 -3.15 52.58
CA SER A 388 13.93 -3.68 53.33
C SER A 388 14.77 -2.52 53.93
N SER A 389 14.11 -1.49 54.45
CA SER A 389 14.68 -0.28 55.05
C SER A 389 13.67 0.33 56.01
#